data_AF-A0A934SXN0-F1
#
_entry.id   AF-A0A934SXN0-F1
#
_cell.length_a   1.000
_cell.length_b   1.000
_cell.length_c   1.000
_cell.angle_alpha   90.00
_cell.angle_beta   90.00
_cell.angle_gamma   90.00
#
_symmetry.space_group_name_H-M   'P 1'
#
loop_
_entity.id
_entity.type
_entity.pdbx_description
1 polymer ?
#
loop_
_entity_poly.entity_id
_entity_poly.type
_entity_poly.pdbx_seq_one_letter_code
_entity_poly.pdbx_strand_id
1 'polypeptide(L)'
;MKTPGITISPIDTIDGVHTVNEVRFENVRVPAANRIGEEGSQAIRRFIGIDPTVDVAPDATTLLKFRRLLETHKLTRVVFDTINAHLAKKGLLLKEARTVGATIIAAPSSTKNQSGERDADMHQTKKGKTWHFGMKVHIGVDADSGLVHTVVATAANTADVTQAHALLHGEETHAFGDVGYTGVDKHDKHRGRTVKWHVAMKPSRRRLLPDTPLGKLLGKLLGKMEQAKVEHPFHVVKNLFKHRKTRYRGLAKNTTQLMTLFGLANLKLAKKRLMALPAQGAS
;
A
#
# COMPACT_ATOMS: atom_id res chain seq x y z
N MET A 1 0.14 26.60 -15.56
CA MET A 1 -0.27 26.71 -14.14
C MET A 1 0.29 28.02 -13.62
N LYS A 2 -0.52 28.90 -13.02
CA LYS A 2 -0.02 30.11 -12.32
C LYS A 2 -0.03 29.82 -10.82
N THR A 3 1.06 29.25 -10.31
CA THR A 3 1.25 29.07 -8.87
C THR A 3 2.26 30.13 -8.41
N PRO A 4 1.97 30.93 -7.38
CA PRO A 4 2.88 31.98 -6.90
C PRO A 4 4.28 31.43 -6.64
N GLY A 5 5.28 32.09 -7.22
CA GLY A 5 6.69 31.69 -7.12
C GLY A 5 7.14 30.60 -8.08
N ILE A 6 6.26 30.04 -8.94
CA ILE A 6 6.64 29.05 -9.95
C ILE A 6 6.55 29.68 -11.34
N THR A 7 7.68 29.80 -12.01
CA THR A 7 7.79 30.26 -13.40
C THR A 7 8.15 29.08 -14.30
N ILE A 8 7.44 28.92 -15.41
CA ILE A 8 7.69 27.84 -16.37
C ILE A 8 8.06 28.48 -17.70
N SER A 9 9.25 28.16 -18.20
CA SER A 9 9.76 28.62 -19.50
C SER A 9 10.05 27.42 -20.40
N PRO A 10 9.75 27.51 -21.71
CA PRO A 10 10.16 26.47 -22.65
C PRO A 10 11.69 26.39 -22.73
N ILE A 11 12.23 25.18 -22.87
CA ILE A 11 13.63 24.98 -23.27
C ILE A 11 13.60 24.45 -24.70
N ASP A 12 14.15 25.24 -25.61
CA ASP A 12 14.38 24.81 -26.98
C ASP A 12 15.60 23.88 -26.98
N THR A 13 15.39 22.60 -27.32
CA THR A 13 16.52 21.66 -27.43
C THR A 13 17.29 21.89 -28.72
N ILE A 14 18.52 21.37 -28.81
CA ILE A 14 19.46 21.63 -29.92
C ILE A 14 18.88 21.26 -31.29
N ASP A 15 17.93 20.33 -31.33
CA ASP A 15 17.17 19.92 -32.52
C ASP A 15 16.02 20.87 -32.90
N GLY A 16 15.87 22.00 -32.21
CA GLY A 16 14.85 23.02 -32.47
C GLY A 16 13.43 22.60 -32.04
N VAL A 17 13.30 21.50 -31.28
CA VAL A 17 12.02 20.98 -30.82
C VAL A 17 11.82 21.32 -29.35
N HIS A 18 10.62 21.75 -28.97
CA HIS A 18 10.31 21.96 -27.56
C HIS A 18 9.83 20.66 -26.91
N THR A 19 10.70 19.97 -26.16
CA THR A 19 10.37 18.71 -25.47
C THR A 19 10.38 18.81 -23.94
N VAL A 20 11.01 19.84 -23.38
CA VAL A 20 11.19 20.02 -21.93
C VAL A 20 10.96 21.46 -21.50
N ASN A 21 10.53 21.67 -20.26
CA ASN A 21 10.33 23.01 -19.69
C ASN A 21 11.34 23.24 -18.56
N GLU A 22 11.89 24.45 -18.49
CA GLU A 22 12.54 24.99 -17.30
C GLU A 22 11.45 25.40 -16.31
N VAL A 23 11.58 24.97 -15.05
CA VAL A 23 10.68 25.39 -13.98
C VAL A 23 11.51 26.06 -12.90
N ARG A 24 11.38 27.37 -12.76
CA ARG A 24 12.03 28.17 -11.71
C ARG A 24 11.13 28.31 -10.50
N PHE A 25 11.71 28.15 -9.32
CA PHE A 25 11.04 28.29 -8.03
C PHE A 25 11.64 29.48 -7.28
N GLU A 26 10.91 30.58 -7.18
CA GLU A 26 11.29 31.79 -6.44
C GLU A 26 10.28 32.03 -5.30
N ASN A 27 10.74 32.07 -4.05
CA ASN A 27 9.89 32.32 -2.88
C ASN A 27 8.63 31.42 -2.81
N VAL A 28 8.77 30.17 -3.27
CA VAL A 28 7.65 29.22 -3.33
C VAL A 28 7.22 28.84 -1.94
N ARG A 29 5.99 29.22 -1.58
CA ARG A 29 5.40 28.88 -0.29
C ARG A 29 4.87 27.44 -0.33
N VAL A 30 5.42 26.59 0.54
CA VAL A 30 4.87 25.25 0.77
C VAL A 30 3.61 25.39 1.62
N PRO A 31 2.42 24.94 1.14
CA PRO A 31 1.21 24.94 1.94
C PRO A 31 1.44 24.24 3.27
N ALA A 32 0.93 24.77 4.37
CA ALA A 32 1.13 24.22 5.71
C ALA A 32 0.78 22.72 5.78
N ALA A 33 -0.27 22.29 5.07
CA ALA A 33 -0.70 20.89 4.98
C ALA A 33 0.31 19.93 4.32
N ASN A 34 1.29 20.46 3.58
CA ASN A 34 2.34 19.73 2.88
C ASN A 34 3.70 19.81 3.60
N ARG A 35 3.79 20.54 4.72
CA ARG A 35 5.01 20.59 5.53
C ARG A 35 5.24 19.25 6.22
N ILE A 36 6.47 18.75 6.18
CA ILE A 36 6.87 17.48 6.83
C ILE A 36 7.04 17.68 8.35
N GLY A 37 7.16 18.94 8.80
CA GLY A 37 6.92 19.40 10.17
C GLY A 37 7.19 20.89 10.28
N GLU A 38 7.46 21.37 11.49
CA GLU A 38 7.72 22.78 11.73
C GLU A 38 8.96 23.28 10.97
N GLU A 39 8.87 24.53 10.51
CA GLU A 39 9.94 25.20 9.81
C GLU A 39 11.14 25.34 10.73
N GLY A 40 12.29 24.78 10.34
CA GLY A 40 13.48 24.74 11.19
C GLY A 40 13.51 23.66 12.28
N SER A 41 12.58 22.70 12.28
CA SER A 41 12.53 21.64 13.31
C SER A 41 13.85 20.86 13.41
N GLN A 42 14.55 21.00 14.55
CA GLN A 42 15.78 20.24 14.85
C GLN A 42 15.52 18.73 14.89
N ALA A 43 14.37 18.28 15.39
CA ALA A 43 14.02 16.87 15.43
C ALA A 43 13.96 16.26 14.02
N ILE A 44 13.41 16.99 13.05
CA ILE A 44 13.35 16.55 11.65
C ILE A 44 14.73 16.59 11.00
N ARG A 45 15.53 17.63 11.26
CA ARG A 45 16.92 17.71 10.76
C ARG A 45 17.76 16.54 11.28
N ARG A 46 17.69 16.25 12.58
CA ARG A 46 18.37 15.11 13.20
C ARG A 46 17.85 13.76 12.69
N PHE A 47 16.55 13.65 12.44
CA PHE A 47 15.94 12.43 11.91
C PHE A 47 16.36 12.16 10.45
N ILE A 48 16.38 13.19 9.61
CA ILE A 48 16.79 13.08 8.21
C ILE A 48 18.33 12.99 8.11
N GLY A 49 19.05 13.47 9.12
CA GLY A 49 20.51 13.49 9.14
C GLY A 49 21.11 14.51 8.19
N ILE A 50 20.37 15.59 7.89
CA ILE A 50 20.82 16.68 7.03
C ILE A 50 20.85 17.93 7.87
N ASP A 51 22.05 18.51 8.02
CA ASP A 51 22.23 19.79 8.67
C ASP A 51 22.35 20.87 7.59
N PRO A 52 21.30 21.67 7.33
CA PRO A 52 21.32 22.68 6.27
C PRO A 52 22.32 23.82 6.50
N THR A 53 23.03 23.84 7.63
CA THR A 53 24.16 24.77 7.86
C THR A 53 25.46 24.31 7.22
N VAL A 54 25.61 23.00 6.96
CA VAL A 54 26.80 22.38 6.36
C VAL A 54 26.49 21.55 5.10
N ASP A 55 25.25 21.07 4.98
CA ASP A 55 24.79 20.22 3.89
C ASP A 55 23.85 20.97 2.94
N VAL A 56 23.99 20.69 1.65
CA VAL A 56 23.02 21.15 0.65
C VAL A 56 21.77 20.27 0.74
N ALA A 57 20.60 20.90 0.91
CA ALA A 57 19.34 20.17 0.89
C ALA A 57 19.17 19.42 -0.45
N PRO A 58 18.81 18.13 -0.45
CA PRO A 58 18.76 17.32 -1.65
C PRO A 58 17.71 17.87 -2.61
N ASP A 59 18.14 18.13 -3.83
CA ASP A 59 17.29 18.58 -4.91
C ASP A 59 16.39 17.45 -5.44
N ALA A 60 15.48 17.80 -6.36
CA ALA A 60 14.58 16.83 -6.98
C ALA A 60 15.35 15.69 -7.69
N THR A 61 16.51 16.00 -8.26
CA THR A 61 17.37 15.03 -8.95
C THR A 61 17.96 14.02 -7.99
N THR A 62 18.41 14.47 -6.81
CA THR A 62 18.98 13.63 -5.76
C THR A 62 17.94 12.67 -5.20
N LEU A 63 16.73 13.15 -4.90
CA LEU A 63 15.62 12.29 -4.45
C LEU A 63 15.23 11.26 -5.52
N LEU A 64 15.23 11.66 -6.79
CA LEU A 64 14.97 10.74 -7.91
C LEU A 64 16.07 9.67 -8.04
N LYS A 65 17.34 10.06 -7.96
CA LYS A 65 18.49 9.13 -8.01
C LYS A 65 18.44 8.14 -6.84
N PHE A 66 18.22 8.63 -5.62
CA PHE A 66 18.06 7.79 -4.43
C PHE A 66 16.94 6.75 -4.62
N ARG A 67 15.79 7.20 -5.12
CA ARG A 67 14.69 6.29 -5.39
C ARG A 67 15.02 5.26 -6.47
N ARG A 68 15.69 5.66 -7.56
CA ARG A 68 16.14 4.73 -8.60
C ARG A 68 17.08 3.68 -8.02
N LEU A 69 17.93 4.04 -7.07
CA LEU A 69 18.77 3.06 -6.35
C LEU A 69 17.90 2.07 -5.56
N LEU A 70 16.91 2.56 -4.81
CA LEU A 70 15.98 1.67 -4.08
C LEU A 70 15.24 0.71 -5.02
N GLU A 71 14.83 1.18 -6.19
CA GLU A 71 14.16 0.37 -7.22
C GLU A 71 15.10 -0.66 -7.85
N THR A 72 16.28 -0.22 -8.29
CA THR A 72 17.28 -1.06 -8.99
C THR A 72 17.75 -2.20 -8.11
N HIS A 73 18.02 -1.91 -6.84
CA HIS A 73 18.51 -2.89 -5.87
C HIS A 73 17.39 -3.57 -5.06
N LYS A 74 16.12 -3.33 -5.41
CA LYS A 74 14.93 -3.91 -4.73
C LYS A 74 14.92 -3.68 -3.22
N LEU A 75 15.52 -2.58 -2.76
CA LEU A 75 15.76 -2.32 -1.33
C LEU A 75 14.47 -2.09 -0.54
N THR A 76 13.39 -1.60 -1.18
CA THR A 76 12.12 -1.44 -0.47
C THR A 76 11.51 -2.78 -0.03
N ARG A 77 11.78 -3.85 -0.79
CA ARG A 77 11.40 -5.20 -0.38
C ARG A 77 12.26 -5.65 0.80
N VAL A 78 13.56 -5.43 0.73
CA VAL A 78 14.49 -5.72 1.84
C VAL A 78 14.07 -5.00 3.11
N VAL A 79 13.69 -3.72 3.03
CA VAL A 79 13.19 -2.93 4.17
C VAL A 79 11.92 -3.55 4.75
N PHE A 80 10.95 -3.90 3.89
CA PHE A 80 9.71 -4.54 4.32
C PHE A 80 9.98 -5.88 5.02
N ASP A 81 10.80 -6.73 4.41
CA ASP A 81 11.16 -8.04 4.94
C ASP A 81 11.94 -7.91 6.26
N THR A 82 12.83 -6.92 6.37
CA THR A 82 13.59 -6.63 7.61
C THR A 82 12.68 -6.17 8.74
N ILE A 83 11.72 -5.29 8.46
CA ILE A 83 10.72 -4.85 9.45
C ILE A 83 9.91 -6.06 9.93
N ASN A 84 9.45 -6.91 9.00
CA ASN A 84 8.68 -8.09 9.35
C ASN A 84 9.51 -9.11 10.15
N ALA A 85 10.77 -9.34 9.78
CA ALA A 85 11.68 -10.18 10.55
C ALA A 85 11.88 -9.65 11.97
N HIS A 86 12.03 -8.34 12.14
CA HIS A 86 12.14 -7.71 13.46
C HIS A 86 10.86 -7.90 14.30
N LEU A 87 9.69 -7.72 13.69
CA LEU A 87 8.39 -7.91 14.35
C LEU A 87 8.14 -9.38 14.70
N ALA A 88 8.53 -10.32 13.82
CA ALA A 88 8.46 -11.75 14.06
C ALA A 88 9.37 -12.17 15.23
N LYS A 89 10.61 -11.66 15.29
CA LYS A 89 11.52 -11.90 16.43
C LYS A 89 10.94 -11.44 17.77
N LYS A 90 10.07 -10.44 17.76
CA LYS A 90 9.34 -9.95 18.94
C LYS A 90 8.01 -10.69 19.21
N GLY A 91 7.73 -11.78 18.49
CA GLY A 91 6.51 -12.57 18.64
C GLY A 91 5.25 -11.85 18.16
N LEU A 92 5.39 -10.82 17.30
CA LEU A 92 4.25 -10.02 16.84
C LEU A 92 3.64 -10.50 15.51
N LEU A 93 4.32 -11.40 14.80
CA LEU A 93 3.84 -12.02 13.57
C LEU A 93 3.80 -13.54 13.78
N LEU A 94 2.63 -14.14 13.63
CA LEU A 94 2.41 -15.58 13.73
C LEU A 94 2.22 -16.17 12.32
N LYS A 95 2.32 -17.50 12.22
CA LYS A 95 2.35 -18.20 10.92
C LYS A 95 1.04 -18.88 10.55
N GLU A 96 0.16 -19.13 11.52
CA GLU A 96 -0.86 -20.19 11.44
C GLU A 96 -2.22 -19.77 10.87
N ALA A 97 -2.69 -18.54 11.12
CA ALA A 97 -4.00 -18.05 10.68
C ALA A 97 -3.91 -16.68 9.98
N ARG A 98 -4.54 -16.54 8.81
CA ARG A 98 -4.32 -15.38 7.94
C ARG A 98 -5.57 -14.83 7.27
N THR A 99 -5.65 -13.51 7.21
CA THR A 99 -6.67 -12.78 6.45
C THR A 99 -6.05 -12.18 5.20
N VAL A 100 -6.71 -12.35 4.05
CA VAL A 100 -6.35 -11.71 2.79
C VAL A 100 -7.36 -10.62 2.43
N GLY A 101 -6.88 -9.56 1.80
CA GLY A 101 -7.72 -8.45 1.38
C GLY A 101 -7.13 -7.70 0.21
N ALA A 102 -7.99 -7.03 -0.54
CA ALA A 102 -7.60 -6.23 -1.69
C ALA A 102 -8.20 -4.83 -1.61
N THR A 103 -7.42 -3.83 -2.03
CA THR A 103 -7.89 -2.45 -2.10
C THR A 103 -7.46 -1.77 -3.38
N ILE A 104 -8.33 -0.95 -3.96
CA ILE A 104 -8.03 -0.19 -5.18
C ILE A 104 -7.26 1.09 -4.81
N ILE A 105 -6.18 1.36 -5.53
CA ILE A 105 -5.46 2.65 -5.54
C ILE A 105 -5.68 3.29 -6.90
N ALA A 106 -6.29 4.48 -6.90
CA ALA A 106 -6.67 5.14 -8.13
C ALA A 106 -5.43 5.68 -8.86
N ALA A 107 -5.37 5.49 -10.17
CA ALA A 107 -4.40 6.15 -11.03
C ALA A 107 -5.02 7.38 -11.70
N PRO A 108 -4.22 8.41 -12.03
CA PRO A 108 -4.67 9.47 -12.90
C PRO A 108 -5.11 8.90 -14.26
N SER A 109 -6.28 9.30 -14.76
CA SER A 109 -6.73 8.96 -16.12
C SER A 109 -6.14 9.88 -17.20
N SER A 110 -5.15 10.70 -16.82
CA SER A 110 -4.55 11.73 -17.67
C SER A 110 -3.83 11.08 -18.86
N THR A 111 -4.16 11.57 -20.05
CA THR A 111 -3.51 11.26 -21.33
C THR A 111 -2.56 12.37 -21.78
N LYS A 112 -2.32 13.37 -20.93
CA LYS A 112 -1.44 14.51 -21.23
C LYS A 112 0.04 14.11 -21.20
N ASN A 113 0.45 13.29 -22.16
CA ASN A 113 1.82 12.92 -22.47
C ASN A 113 1.99 12.92 -23.99
N GLN A 114 3.23 12.80 -24.47
CA GLN A 114 3.56 12.85 -25.89
C GLN A 114 2.80 11.80 -26.72
N SER A 115 2.53 10.62 -26.16
CA SER A 115 1.79 9.56 -26.86
C SER A 115 0.27 9.68 -26.76
N GLY A 116 -0.27 10.61 -25.96
CA GLY A 116 -1.71 10.75 -25.77
C GLY A 116 -2.37 9.59 -25.01
N GLU A 117 -1.60 8.74 -24.35
CA GLU A 117 -2.09 7.46 -23.80
C GLU A 117 -2.15 7.45 -22.29
N ARG A 118 -3.01 6.60 -21.74
CA ARG A 118 -3.04 6.31 -20.30
C ARG A 118 -1.85 5.43 -19.90
N ASP A 119 -1.67 5.26 -18.60
CA ASP A 119 -0.71 4.28 -18.09
C ASP A 119 -1.14 2.87 -18.51
N ALA A 120 -0.30 2.17 -19.28
CA ALA A 120 -0.59 0.85 -19.85
C ALA A 120 -0.73 -0.24 -18.77
N ASP A 121 -0.09 -0.03 -17.61
CA ASP A 121 -0.13 -0.98 -16.49
C ASP A 121 -1.39 -0.81 -15.61
N MET A 122 -2.18 0.24 -15.86
CA MET A 122 -3.36 0.60 -15.07
C MET A 122 -4.62 0.28 -15.85
N HIS A 123 -5.60 -0.35 -15.19
CA HIS A 123 -6.85 -0.73 -15.83
C HIS A 123 -8.07 -0.34 -15.00
N GLN A 124 -9.23 -0.34 -15.65
CA GLN A 124 -10.50 0.00 -15.01
C GLN A 124 -11.19 -1.22 -14.42
N THR A 125 -11.83 -1.04 -13.27
CA THR A 125 -12.69 -2.04 -12.64
C THR A 125 -13.93 -1.36 -12.06
N LYS A 126 -15.03 -2.10 -11.97
CA LYS A 126 -16.26 -1.62 -11.38
C LYS A 126 -16.36 -2.14 -9.94
N LYS A 127 -16.41 -1.23 -8.97
CA LYS A 127 -16.69 -1.58 -7.57
C LYS A 127 -18.05 -0.98 -7.18
N GLY A 128 -19.03 -1.85 -6.94
CA GLY A 128 -20.42 -1.42 -6.75
C GLY A 128 -20.98 -0.74 -8.01
N LYS A 129 -21.41 0.52 -7.89
CA LYS A 129 -21.92 1.32 -9.02
C LYS A 129 -20.86 2.23 -9.66
N THR A 130 -19.64 2.28 -9.11
CA THR A 130 -18.61 3.24 -9.51
C THR A 130 -17.48 2.56 -10.27
N TRP A 131 -17.02 3.21 -11.34
CA TRP A 131 -15.84 2.80 -12.09
C TRP A 131 -14.58 3.43 -11.49
N HIS A 132 -13.54 2.63 -11.34
CA HIS A 132 -12.24 3.04 -10.82
C HIS A 132 -11.15 2.65 -11.83
N PHE A 133 -10.28 3.59 -12.17
CA PHE A 133 -9.09 3.34 -12.98
C PHE A 133 -7.85 3.31 -12.09
N GLY A 134 -7.01 2.28 -12.22
CA GLY A 134 -5.75 2.19 -11.49
C GLY A 134 -5.26 0.77 -11.24
N MET A 135 -4.74 0.56 -10.04
CA MET A 135 -4.21 -0.72 -9.57
C MET A 135 -4.99 -1.24 -8.36
N LYS A 136 -4.87 -2.54 -8.10
CA LYS A 136 -5.24 -3.18 -6.84
C LYS A 136 -3.99 -3.54 -6.07
N VAL A 137 -4.10 -3.42 -4.75
CA VAL A 137 -3.10 -3.91 -3.82
C VAL A 137 -3.74 -4.99 -2.97
N HIS A 138 -3.17 -6.17 -3.07
CA HIS A 138 -3.54 -7.38 -2.34
C HIS A 138 -2.54 -7.55 -1.20
N ILE A 139 -3.05 -7.77 0.01
CA ILE A 139 -2.22 -8.01 1.17
C ILE A 139 -2.65 -9.28 1.88
N GLY A 140 -1.67 -10.00 2.42
CA GLY A 140 -1.88 -11.01 3.44
C GLY A 140 -1.51 -10.42 4.80
N VAL A 141 -2.39 -10.57 5.77
CA VAL A 141 -2.18 -10.15 7.15
C VAL A 141 -2.29 -11.32 8.11
N ASP A 142 -1.50 -11.25 9.16
CA ASP A 142 -1.62 -12.13 10.32
C ASP A 142 -2.97 -11.88 11.02
N ALA A 143 -3.75 -12.93 11.26
CA ALA A 143 -5.13 -12.80 11.76
C ALA A 143 -5.18 -12.19 13.17
N ASP A 144 -4.17 -12.47 14.01
CA ASP A 144 -4.15 -12.02 15.41
C ASP A 144 -3.67 -10.57 15.55
N SER A 145 -2.49 -10.29 14.98
CA SER A 145 -1.85 -8.97 15.06
C SER A 145 -2.41 -7.97 14.06
N GLY A 146 -2.91 -8.42 12.91
CA GLY A 146 -3.31 -7.56 11.79
C GLY A 146 -2.13 -6.94 11.04
N LEU A 147 -0.91 -7.44 11.25
CA LEU A 147 0.30 -6.97 10.57
C LEU A 147 0.44 -7.61 9.18
N VAL A 148 0.90 -6.82 8.23
CA VAL A 148 1.05 -7.22 6.82
C VAL A 148 2.31 -8.04 6.63
N HIS A 149 2.19 -9.26 6.14
CA HIS A 149 3.35 -10.11 5.83
C HIS A 149 3.64 -10.19 4.33
N THR A 150 2.62 -10.01 3.48
CA THR A 150 2.75 -10.07 2.01
C THR A 150 2.03 -8.89 1.37
N VAL A 151 2.64 -8.31 0.34
CA VAL A 151 2.04 -7.28 -0.52
C VAL A 151 2.23 -7.69 -1.97
N VAL A 152 1.13 -7.73 -2.73
CA VAL A 152 1.13 -7.96 -4.18
C VAL A 152 0.30 -6.87 -4.83
N ALA A 153 0.76 -6.36 -5.97
CA ALA A 153 0.08 -5.30 -6.70
C ALA A 153 -0.22 -5.78 -8.12
N THR A 154 -1.42 -5.49 -8.60
CA THR A 154 -1.88 -5.86 -9.94
C THR A 154 -2.67 -4.72 -10.56
N ALA A 155 -2.97 -4.81 -11.85
CA ALA A 155 -3.99 -3.96 -12.46
C ALA A 155 -5.35 -4.10 -11.73
N ALA A 156 -6.18 -3.05 -11.75
CA ALA A 156 -7.41 -3.07 -10.96
C ALA A 156 -8.49 -4.05 -11.48
N ASN A 157 -8.44 -4.45 -12.74
CA ASN A 157 -9.33 -5.45 -13.34
C ASN A 157 -8.97 -6.89 -12.96
N THR A 158 -7.78 -7.13 -12.39
CA THR A 158 -7.38 -8.47 -11.96
C THR A 158 -8.31 -8.98 -10.85
N ALA A 159 -8.75 -10.23 -10.97
CA ALA A 159 -9.63 -10.88 -9.99
C ALA A 159 -8.85 -11.28 -8.73
N ASP A 160 -9.41 -11.01 -7.55
CA ASP A 160 -8.72 -11.16 -6.26
C ASP A 160 -8.36 -12.64 -5.98
N VAL A 161 -9.24 -13.57 -6.37
CA VAL A 161 -9.01 -15.03 -6.33
C VAL A 161 -7.68 -15.43 -6.96
N THR A 162 -7.27 -14.78 -8.05
CA THR A 162 -6.04 -15.16 -8.77
C THR A 162 -4.78 -14.90 -7.96
N GLN A 163 -4.83 -13.99 -6.98
CA GLN A 163 -3.68 -13.60 -6.17
C GLN A 163 -3.62 -14.33 -4.82
N ALA A 164 -4.70 -15.00 -4.41
CA ALA A 164 -4.80 -15.69 -3.13
C ALA A 164 -3.63 -16.65 -2.84
N HIS A 165 -3.13 -17.36 -3.86
CA HIS A 165 -2.01 -18.30 -3.73
C HIS A 165 -0.69 -17.62 -3.34
N ALA A 166 -0.48 -16.38 -3.79
CA ALA A 166 0.72 -15.59 -3.52
C ALA A 166 0.63 -14.87 -2.16
N LEU A 167 -0.58 -14.69 -1.62
CA LEU A 167 -0.82 -14.06 -0.33
C LEU A 167 -0.69 -15.04 0.85
N LEU A 168 -0.43 -16.31 0.59
CA LEU A 168 -0.18 -17.34 1.60
C LEU A 168 1.28 -17.83 1.51
N HIS A 169 1.86 -18.26 2.61
CA HIS A 169 3.21 -18.85 2.66
C HIS A 169 3.22 -20.38 2.47
N GLY A 170 2.05 -21.04 2.54
CA GLY A 170 1.88 -22.47 2.29
C GLY A 170 1.88 -23.34 3.55
N GLU A 171 2.15 -22.77 4.72
CA GLU A 171 2.12 -23.45 6.04
C GLU A 171 0.74 -23.33 6.72
N GLU A 172 -0.18 -22.55 6.14
CA GLU A 172 -1.46 -22.23 6.78
C GLU A 172 -2.47 -23.38 6.68
N THR A 173 -3.27 -23.56 7.74
CA THR A 173 -4.41 -24.49 7.72
C THR A 173 -5.73 -23.76 7.46
N HIS A 174 -5.82 -22.47 7.80
CA HIS A 174 -7.02 -21.65 7.68
C HIS A 174 -6.69 -20.29 7.04
N ALA A 175 -7.52 -19.85 6.09
CA ALA A 175 -7.41 -18.55 5.43
C ALA A 175 -8.76 -17.84 5.32
N PHE A 176 -8.77 -16.54 5.57
CA PHE A 176 -9.97 -15.70 5.60
C PHE A 176 -9.94 -14.68 4.48
N GLY A 177 -11.03 -14.56 3.74
CA GLY A 177 -11.10 -13.67 2.58
C GLY A 177 -12.42 -12.92 2.49
N ASP A 178 -12.38 -11.77 1.81
CA ASP A 178 -13.59 -11.05 1.45
C ASP A 178 -14.39 -11.74 0.33
N VAL A 179 -15.57 -11.20 0.02
CA VAL A 179 -16.43 -11.71 -1.07
C VAL A 179 -15.70 -11.84 -2.41
N GLY A 180 -14.67 -11.02 -2.67
CA GLY A 180 -13.82 -11.08 -3.86
C GLY A 180 -13.03 -12.38 -3.99
N TYR A 181 -12.88 -13.15 -2.90
CA TYR A 181 -12.23 -14.46 -2.87
C TYR A 181 -13.21 -15.65 -3.04
N THR A 182 -14.47 -15.39 -3.40
CA THR A 182 -15.46 -16.47 -3.62
C THR A 182 -14.97 -17.44 -4.72
N GLY A 183 -14.89 -18.73 -4.41
CA GLY A 183 -14.47 -19.78 -5.37
C GLY A 183 -12.96 -20.04 -5.43
N VAL A 184 -12.20 -19.49 -4.48
CA VAL A 184 -10.75 -19.69 -4.35
C VAL A 184 -10.35 -21.16 -4.14
N ASP A 185 -11.21 -21.93 -3.48
CA ASP A 185 -11.10 -23.37 -3.28
C ASP A 185 -11.07 -24.16 -4.60
N LYS A 186 -11.71 -23.64 -5.66
CA LYS A 186 -11.80 -24.30 -6.98
C LYS A 186 -10.75 -23.82 -7.97
N HIS A 187 -9.96 -22.81 -7.61
CA HIS A 187 -9.00 -22.22 -8.53
C HIS A 187 -7.78 -23.13 -8.73
N ASP A 188 -7.30 -23.27 -9.98
CA ASP A 188 -6.25 -24.24 -10.33
C ASP A 188 -4.97 -24.06 -9.51
N LYS A 189 -4.56 -22.81 -9.27
CA LYS A 189 -3.40 -22.48 -8.41
C LYS A 189 -3.56 -22.83 -6.92
N HIS A 190 -4.74 -23.26 -6.49
CA HIS A 190 -5.04 -23.72 -5.14
C HIS A 190 -5.39 -25.21 -5.06
N ARG A 191 -5.50 -25.91 -6.20
CA ARG A 191 -5.72 -27.36 -6.21
C ARG A 191 -4.53 -28.05 -5.52
N GLY A 192 -4.82 -28.91 -4.56
CA GLY A 192 -3.83 -29.66 -3.79
C GLY A 192 -3.31 -28.98 -2.52
N ARG A 193 -3.80 -27.78 -2.15
CA ARG A 193 -3.47 -27.16 -0.86
C ARG A 193 -4.49 -27.56 0.21
N THR A 194 -4.01 -27.91 1.40
CA THR A 194 -4.83 -28.28 2.57
C THR A 194 -5.36 -27.05 3.34
N VAL A 195 -5.56 -25.92 2.67
CA VAL A 195 -5.99 -24.66 3.31
C VAL A 195 -7.51 -24.58 3.29
N LYS A 196 -8.13 -24.46 4.47
CA LYS A 196 -9.57 -24.23 4.61
C LYS A 196 -9.89 -22.74 4.47
N TRP A 197 -10.65 -22.40 3.44
CA TRP A 197 -11.04 -21.02 3.16
C TRP A 197 -12.36 -20.62 3.82
N HIS A 198 -12.31 -19.51 4.54
CA HIS A 198 -13.45 -18.86 5.18
C HIS A 198 -13.71 -17.54 4.46
N VAL A 199 -14.54 -17.61 3.43
CA VAL A 199 -14.89 -16.46 2.59
C VAL A 199 -16.15 -15.77 3.12
N ALA A 200 -16.11 -14.45 3.26
CA ALA A 200 -17.23 -13.65 3.72
C ALA A 200 -18.49 -13.86 2.84
N MET A 201 -19.65 -14.02 3.48
CA MET A 201 -20.88 -14.28 2.76
C MET A 201 -21.37 -13.02 2.01
N LYS A 202 -21.79 -13.20 0.74
CA LYS A 202 -22.36 -12.12 -0.08
C LYS A 202 -23.57 -11.47 0.60
N PRO A 203 -23.75 -10.14 0.51
CA PRO A 203 -24.90 -9.45 1.09
C PRO A 203 -26.26 -10.01 0.63
N SER A 204 -26.37 -10.44 -0.63
CA SER A 204 -27.59 -11.09 -1.16
C SER A 204 -27.90 -12.41 -0.48
N ARG A 205 -26.89 -13.26 -0.23
CA ARG A 205 -27.06 -14.52 0.52
C ARG A 205 -27.32 -14.28 2.01
N ARG A 206 -26.73 -13.22 2.58
CA ARG A 206 -27.02 -12.82 3.97
C ARG A 206 -28.47 -12.40 4.17
N ARG A 207 -29.10 -11.80 3.16
CA ARG A 207 -30.54 -11.45 3.19
C ARG A 207 -31.46 -12.66 3.14
N LEU A 208 -30.96 -13.82 2.71
CA LEU A 208 -31.70 -15.09 2.67
C LEU A 208 -31.57 -15.89 3.97
N LEU A 209 -30.77 -15.41 4.94
CA LEU A 209 -30.68 -16.08 6.23
C LEU A 209 -32.00 -15.89 7.00
N PRO A 210 -32.49 -16.95 7.67
CA PRO A 210 -33.70 -16.85 8.48
C PRO A 210 -33.51 -15.81 9.60
N ASP A 211 -34.58 -15.07 9.95
CA ASP A 211 -34.58 -14.05 11.00
C ASP A 211 -34.56 -14.64 12.42
N THR A 212 -33.84 -15.74 12.60
CA THR A 212 -33.64 -16.43 13.88
C THR A 212 -32.41 -15.87 14.60
N PRO A 213 -32.32 -16.03 15.93
CA PRO A 213 -31.11 -15.70 16.69
C PRO A 213 -29.86 -16.36 16.10
N LEU A 214 -29.99 -17.62 15.65
CA LEU A 214 -28.94 -18.37 15.00
C LEU A 214 -28.57 -17.76 13.64
N GLY A 215 -29.54 -17.37 12.80
CA GLY A 215 -29.28 -16.69 11.52
C GLY A 215 -28.59 -15.34 11.68
N LYS A 216 -28.97 -14.56 12.70
CA LYS A 216 -28.29 -13.30 13.07
C LYS A 216 -26.86 -13.53 13.54
N LEU A 217 -26.65 -14.55 14.37
CA LEU A 217 -25.32 -14.95 14.86
C LEU A 217 -24.44 -15.41 13.71
N LEU A 218 -24.95 -16.29 12.83
CA LEU A 218 -24.25 -16.80 11.65
C LEU A 218 -23.85 -15.65 10.72
N GLY A 219 -24.76 -14.70 10.49
CA GLY A 219 -24.47 -13.50 9.71
C GLY A 219 -23.39 -12.61 10.35
N LYS A 220 -23.35 -12.50 11.69
CA LYS A 220 -22.29 -11.76 12.40
C LYS A 220 -20.94 -12.47 12.33
N LEU A 221 -20.92 -13.78 12.59
CA LEU A 221 -19.72 -14.63 12.54
C LEU A 221 -19.10 -14.66 11.14
N LEU A 222 -19.89 -15.01 10.13
CA LEU A 222 -19.43 -15.15 8.74
C LEU A 222 -19.28 -13.82 7.98
N GLY A 223 -19.68 -12.71 8.60
CA GLY A 223 -19.79 -11.43 7.90
C GLY A 223 -18.79 -10.35 8.30
N LYS A 224 -18.06 -10.50 9.42
CA LYS A 224 -17.24 -9.38 9.96
C LYS A 224 -15.98 -9.74 10.76
N MET A 225 -15.92 -10.89 11.44
CA MET A 225 -14.99 -11.05 12.57
C MET A 225 -13.51 -10.94 12.16
N GLU A 226 -13.13 -11.42 10.98
CA GLU A 226 -11.70 -11.55 10.63
C GLU A 226 -11.24 -10.58 9.52
N GLN A 227 -12.17 -9.97 8.79
CA GLN A 227 -11.88 -8.92 7.81
C GLN A 227 -11.50 -7.57 8.44
N ALA A 228 -11.90 -7.30 9.69
CA ALA A 228 -11.57 -6.02 10.33
C ALA A 228 -10.05 -5.77 10.40
N LYS A 229 -9.26 -6.85 10.52
CA LYS A 229 -7.80 -6.78 10.66
C LYS A 229 -7.13 -6.29 9.39
N VAL A 230 -7.56 -6.74 8.21
CA VAL A 230 -6.98 -6.32 6.93
C VAL A 230 -7.32 -4.88 6.56
N GLU A 231 -8.43 -4.35 7.09
CA GLU A 231 -8.83 -2.94 6.89
C GLU A 231 -7.90 -1.96 7.65
N HIS A 232 -7.28 -2.37 8.75
CA HIS A 232 -6.40 -1.49 9.53
C HIS A 232 -5.15 -1.04 8.74
N PRO A 233 -4.35 -1.92 8.13
CA PRO A 233 -3.25 -1.49 7.25
C PRO A 233 -3.71 -0.60 6.09
N PHE A 234 -4.84 -0.92 5.45
CA PHE A 234 -5.39 -0.10 4.38
C PHE A 234 -5.76 1.31 4.87
N HIS A 235 -6.37 1.42 6.05
CA HIS A 235 -6.69 2.70 6.66
C HIS A 235 -5.43 3.53 6.92
N VAL A 236 -4.37 2.92 7.48
CA VAL A 236 -3.10 3.60 7.74
C VAL A 236 -2.50 4.14 6.44
N VAL A 237 -2.40 3.32 5.39
CA VAL A 237 -1.82 3.74 4.12
C VAL A 237 -2.67 4.82 3.42
N LYS A 238 -4.00 4.66 3.36
CA LYS A 238 -4.88 5.55 2.60
C LYS A 238 -5.21 6.85 3.32
N ASN A 239 -5.41 6.81 4.63
CA ASN A 239 -5.91 7.95 5.39
C ASN A 239 -4.81 8.61 6.20
N LEU A 240 -4.01 7.84 6.94
CA LEU A 240 -2.92 8.41 7.75
C LEU A 240 -1.75 8.87 6.87
N PHE A 241 -1.29 8.02 5.95
CA PHE A 241 -0.20 8.35 5.02
C PHE A 241 -0.70 9.08 3.75
N LYS A 242 -2.02 9.28 3.64
CA LYS A 242 -2.68 9.99 2.53
C LYS A 242 -2.34 9.40 1.13
N HIS A 243 -1.99 8.12 1.05
CA HIS A 243 -1.70 7.44 -0.21
C HIS A 243 -3.00 6.95 -0.88
N ARG A 244 -3.75 7.88 -1.47
CA ARG A 244 -5.05 7.60 -2.13
C ARG A 244 -4.94 7.40 -3.64
N LYS A 245 -3.88 7.92 -4.25
CA LYS A 245 -3.61 7.83 -5.68
C LYS A 245 -2.19 7.34 -5.94
N THR A 246 -2.00 6.65 -7.06
CA THR A 246 -0.66 6.29 -7.54
C THR A 246 0.15 7.56 -7.77
N ARG A 247 1.44 7.50 -7.46
CA ARG A 247 2.35 8.65 -7.62
C ARG A 247 3.19 8.53 -8.89
N TYR A 248 3.25 7.35 -9.47
CA TYR A 248 4.17 7.01 -10.55
C TYR A 248 3.45 6.33 -11.70
N ARG A 249 4.05 6.41 -12.89
CA ARG A 249 3.66 5.60 -14.04
C ARG A 249 4.27 4.20 -13.91
N GLY A 250 3.48 3.18 -14.17
CA GLY A 250 3.87 1.78 -14.13
C GLY A 250 3.63 1.09 -12.78
N LEU A 251 3.29 -0.20 -12.85
CA LEU A 251 2.93 -1.02 -11.69
C LEU A 251 4.14 -1.26 -10.79
N ALA A 252 5.30 -1.56 -11.37
CA ALA A 252 6.51 -1.90 -10.62
C ALA A 252 6.92 -0.79 -9.64
N LYS A 253 6.96 0.46 -10.13
CA LYS A 253 7.32 1.65 -9.34
C LYS A 253 6.36 1.90 -8.17
N ASN A 254 5.05 1.77 -8.41
CA ASN A 254 4.06 1.91 -7.34
C ASN A 254 4.14 0.74 -6.35
N THR A 255 4.42 -0.48 -6.82
CA THR A 255 4.60 -1.66 -5.97
C THR A 255 5.78 -1.49 -5.01
N THR A 256 6.93 -1.01 -5.53
CA THR A 256 8.12 -0.67 -4.73
C THR A 256 7.78 0.32 -3.62
N GLN A 257 7.01 1.38 -3.94
CA GLN A 257 6.57 2.34 -2.93
C GLN A 257 5.66 1.71 -1.88
N LEU A 258 4.72 0.87 -2.29
CA LEU A 258 3.76 0.21 -1.40
C LEU A 258 4.45 -0.71 -0.38
N MET A 259 5.52 -1.41 -0.76
CA MET A 259 6.33 -2.22 0.18
C MET A 259 6.79 -1.40 1.38
N THR A 260 7.35 -0.20 1.11
CA THR A 260 7.80 0.70 2.17
C THR A 260 6.62 1.21 3.01
N LEU A 261 5.52 1.60 2.36
CA LEU A 261 4.33 2.12 3.05
C LEU A 261 3.71 1.08 3.98
N PHE A 262 3.60 -0.18 3.56
CA PHE A 262 3.07 -1.24 4.41
C PHE A 262 4.04 -1.65 5.53
N GLY A 263 5.35 -1.63 5.28
CA GLY A 263 6.35 -1.81 6.35
C GLY A 263 6.24 -0.73 7.44
N LEU A 264 6.12 0.54 7.03
CA LEU A 264 5.87 1.63 7.97
C LEU A 264 4.50 1.54 8.65
N ALA A 265 3.48 1.04 7.94
CA ALA A 265 2.17 0.80 8.52
C ALA A 265 2.23 -0.27 9.62
N ASN A 266 3.02 -1.34 9.44
CA ASN A 266 3.25 -2.34 10.46
C ASN A 266 3.88 -1.73 11.72
N LEU A 267 4.92 -0.91 11.57
CA LEU A 267 5.52 -0.22 12.72
C LEU A 267 4.52 0.70 13.43
N LYS A 268 3.67 1.40 12.68
CA LYS A 268 2.63 2.26 13.24
C LYS A 268 1.60 1.45 14.05
N LEU A 269 1.16 0.30 13.53
CA LEU A 269 0.20 -0.60 14.18
C LEU A 269 0.82 -1.28 15.40
N ALA A 270 2.08 -1.71 15.29
CA ALA A 270 2.83 -2.36 16.36
C ALA A 270 3.33 -1.38 17.44
N LYS A 271 3.28 -0.06 17.20
CA LYS A 271 3.86 0.98 18.08
C LYS A 271 3.59 0.75 19.56
N LYS A 272 2.32 0.51 19.95
CA LYS A 272 1.96 0.30 21.35
C LYS A 272 2.64 -0.95 21.94
N ARG A 273 2.66 -2.06 21.19
CA ARG A 273 3.29 -3.31 21.63
C ARG A 273 4.82 -3.18 21.69
N LEU A 274 5.41 -2.47 20.73
CA LEU A 274 6.85 -2.18 20.70
C LEU A 274 7.30 -1.27 21.85
N MET A 275 6.44 -0.34 22.29
CA MET A 275 6.71 0.56 23.40
C MET A 275 6.33 -0.02 24.77
N ALA A 276 5.43 -1.03 24.80
CA ALA A 276 5.01 -1.71 26.02
C ALA A 276 5.92 -2.87 26.42
N LEU A 277 6.78 -3.37 25.52
CA LEU A 277 7.86 -4.28 25.86
C LEU A 277 8.87 -3.50 26.73
N PRO A 278 8.98 -3.79 28.04
CA PRO A 278 10.00 -3.18 28.87
C PRO A 278 11.37 -3.67 28.42
N ALA A 279 12.41 -2.97 28.86
CA ALA A 279 13.79 -3.41 28.86
C ALA A 279 13.98 -4.72 29.67
N GLN A 280 13.44 -5.84 29.20
CA GLN A 280 13.77 -7.18 29.67
C GLN A 280 14.89 -7.70 28.78
N GLY A 281 16.13 -7.44 29.22
CA GLY A 281 17.34 -7.82 28.50
C GLY A 281 18.61 -7.09 28.91
N ALA A 282 18.60 -6.34 30.02
CA ALA A 282 19.81 -5.94 30.70
C ALA A 282 19.78 -6.56 32.11
N SER A 283 20.22 -7.82 32.18
CA SER A 283 20.76 -8.43 33.39
C SER A 283 22.14 -8.96 33.05
#